data_AF-A0A9E4Y0E1-F1
#
_entry.id   AF-A0A9E4Y0E1-F1
#
_cell.length_a   1.000
_cell.length_b   1.000
_cell.length_c   1.000
_cell.angle_alpha   90.00
_cell.angle_beta   90.00
_cell.angle_gamma   90.00
#
_symmetry.space_group_name_H-M   'P 1'
#
loop_
_entity.id
_entity.type
_entity.pdbx_description
1 polymer ?
#
loop_
_entity_poly.entity_id
_entity_poly.type
_entity_poly.pdbx_seq_one_letter_code
_entity_poly.pdbx_strand_id
1 'polypeptide(L)'
;TYSRRERPLLTRWTPISRRNPRDPVWQASVTWESLDRIKEYAGLPFMLKGVATAADAAMAVEHGVDVIWVSNHGGRQLDYGQGTMEMLPEIMDVVDGKADVVVDGGVQRGSDVVKAVALGARAVAIGKLQSWGLAANGTEGVVRVLEILEEEMRIAMGLMGVTSIGQLTPACVCKAEATTQPHEMSAWVNMPEGRIV
;
A
#
# COMPACT_ATOMS: atom_id res chain seq x y z
N THR A 1 25.46 4.01 12.78
CA THR A 1 24.17 4.24 13.46
C THR A 1 23.38 2.96 13.39
N TYR A 2 23.17 2.23 14.49
CA TYR A 2 22.57 0.89 14.43
C TYR A 2 21.11 0.95 13.96
N SER A 3 20.75 0.06 13.04
CA SER A 3 19.41 -0.04 12.48
C SER A 3 18.39 -0.40 13.57
N ARG A 4 17.11 -0.10 13.31
CA ARG A 4 15.98 -0.55 14.16
C ARG A 4 15.94 -2.07 14.35
N ARG A 5 16.60 -2.85 13.48
CA ARG A 5 16.68 -4.31 13.57
C ARG A 5 17.81 -4.78 14.50
N GLU A 6 18.93 -4.05 14.54
CA GLU A 6 20.11 -4.39 15.34
C GLU A 6 20.01 -3.90 16.79
N ARG A 7 19.31 -2.78 17.05
CA ARG A 7 19.08 -2.29 18.43
C ARG A 7 18.47 -3.35 19.35
N PRO A 8 17.39 -4.06 18.98
CA PRO A 8 16.83 -5.15 19.77
C PRO A 8 17.81 -6.31 20.03
N LEU A 9 18.64 -6.65 19.04
CA LEU A 9 19.63 -7.72 19.14
C LEU A 9 20.76 -7.35 20.13
N LEU A 10 21.28 -6.12 20.04
CA LEU A 10 22.35 -5.62 20.90
C LEU A 10 21.89 -5.39 22.35
N THR A 11 20.68 -4.88 22.53
CA THR A 11 20.13 -4.58 23.86
C THR A 11 19.47 -5.80 24.52
N ARG A 12 19.38 -6.94 23.82
CA ARG A 12 18.53 -8.09 24.17
C ARG A 12 17.09 -7.68 24.49
N TRP A 13 16.68 -6.50 24.06
CA TRP A 13 15.35 -5.97 24.32
C TRP A 13 14.39 -6.63 23.36
N THR A 14 13.53 -7.49 23.89
CA THR A 14 12.44 -8.08 23.12
C THR A 14 11.24 -7.13 23.18
N PRO A 15 10.78 -6.57 22.04
CA PRO A 15 9.57 -5.75 22.00
C PRO A 15 8.40 -6.52 22.60
N ILE A 16 7.47 -5.83 23.26
CA ILE A 16 6.29 -6.46 23.90
C ILE A 16 5.53 -7.36 22.91
N SER A 17 5.42 -6.95 21.64
CA SER A 17 4.81 -7.73 20.55
C SER A 17 5.51 -9.06 20.22
N ARG A 18 6.73 -9.28 20.72
CA ARG A 18 7.55 -10.48 20.49
C ARG A 18 7.86 -11.27 21.77
N ARG A 19 7.40 -10.81 22.95
CA ARG A 19 7.67 -11.48 24.23
C ARG A 19 6.89 -12.79 24.41
N ASN A 20 5.88 -13.03 23.57
CA ASN A 20 5.14 -14.28 23.51
C ASN A 20 4.75 -14.56 22.05
N PRO A 21 5.70 -15.02 21.21
CA PRO A 21 5.44 -15.17 19.78
C PRO A 21 4.34 -16.22 19.60
N ARG A 22 3.28 -15.86 18.86
CA ARG A 22 2.30 -16.85 18.38
C ARG A 22 3.08 -17.89 17.56
N ASP A 23 2.74 -19.16 17.74
CA ASP A 23 3.32 -20.22 16.93
C ASP A 23 3.17 -19.86 15.44
N PRO A 24 4.28 -19.77 14.68
CA PRO A 24 4.25 -19.38 13.26
C PRO A 24 3.29 -20.23 12.42
N VAL A 25 3.02 -21.48 12.84
CA VAL A 25 2.09 -22.39 12.19
C VAL A 25 0.70 -21.78 12.06
N TRP A 26 0.23 -20.97 13.03
CA TRP A 26 -1.09 -20.34 12.96
C TRP A 26 -1.20 -19.30 11.84
N GLN A 27 -0.11 -18.59 11.51
CA GLN A 27 -0.11 -17.63 10.41
C GLN A 27 0.01 -18.34 9.06
N ALA A 28 0.83 -19.39 8.99
CA ALA A 28 1.04 -20.17 7.77
C ALA A 28 -0.14 -21.09 7.40
N SER A 29 -1.07 -21.32 8.34
CA SER A 29 -2.24 -22.19 8.12
C SER A 29 -3.50 -21.45 7.67
N VAL A 30 -3.42 -20.13 7.44
CA VAL A 30 -4.56 -19.37 6.90
C VAL A 30 -4.80 -19.79 5.45
N THR A 31 -6.02 -20.24 5.18
CA THR A 31 -6.50 -20.63 3.85
C THR A 31 -7.72 -19.80 3.44
N TRP A 32 -8.19 -19.96 2.21
CA TRP A 32 -9.42 -19.33 1.74
C TRP A 32 -10.66 -19.73 2.56
N GLU A 33 -10.76 -20.99 2.99
CA GLU A 33 -11.86 -21.44 3.88
C GLU A 33 -11.75 -20.79 5.27
N SER A 34 -10.53 -20.44 5.71
CA SER A 34 -10.34 -19.67 6.94
C SER A 34 -10.87 -18.25 6.77
N LEU A 35 -10.69 -17.64 5.60
CA LEU A 35 -11.25 -16.32 5.28
C LEU A 35 -12.78 -16.33 5.28
N ASP A 36 -13.40 -17.35 4.67
CA ASP A 36 -14.87 -17.50 4.65
C ASP A 36 -15.45 -17.55 6.07
N ARG A 37 -14.81 -18.32 6.96
CA ARG A 37 -15.20 -18.40 8.36
C ARG A 37 -15.04 -17.06 9.07
N ILE A 38 -13.90 -16.37 8.88
CA ILE A 38 -13.67 -15.05 9.49
C ILE A 38 -14.76 -14.07 9.03
N LYS A 39 -15.11 -14.09 7.75
CA LYS A 39 -16.16 -13.24 7.18
C LYS A 39 -17.53 -13.55 7.79
N GLU A 40 -17.89 -14.83 7.90
CA GLU A 40 -19.13 -15.28 8.53
C GLU A 40 -19.22 -14.82 9.99
N TYR A 41 -18.14 -15.01 10.77
CA TYR A 41 -18.10 -14.55 12.16
C TYR A 41 -18.16 -13.03 12.32
N ALA A 42 -17.53 -12.29 11.40
CA ALA A 42 -17.47 -10.84 11.48
C ALA A 42 -18.82 -10.18 11.14
N GLY A 43 -19.51 -10.66 10.10
CA GLY A 43 -20.78 -10.10 9.65
C GLY A 43 -20.67 -8.64 9.16
N LEU A 44 -19.49 -8.22 8.71
CA LEU A 44 -19.17 -6.86 8.24
C LEU A 44 -18.51 -6.95 6.85
N PRO A 45 -18.46 -5.83 6.09
CA PRO A 45 -17.68 -5.77 4.87
C PRO A 45 -16.24 -6.25 5.09
N PHE A 46 -15.79 -7.17 4.25
CA PHE A 46 -14.53 -7.87 4.40
C PHE A 46 -13.49 -7.37 3.39
N MET A 47 -12.37 -6.90 3.92
CA MET A 47 -11.25 -6.43 3.11
C MET A 47 -10.09 -7.42 3.17
N LEU A 48 -9.63 -7.92 2.01
CA LEU A 48 -8.46 -8.80 1.93
C LEU A 48 -7.22 -7.99 1.54
N LYS A 49 -6.30 -7.81 2.49
CA LYS A 49 -5.07 -7.03 2.29
C LYS A 49 -3.85 -7.92 2.07
N GLY A 50 -3.09 -7.58 1.03
CA GLY A 50 -1.88 -8.31 0.64
C GLY A 50 -2.01 -9.04 -0.69
N VAL A 51 -3.07 -8.78 -1.46
CA VAL A 51 -3.25 -9.36 -2.79
C VAL A 51 -2.20 -8.75 -3.71
N ALA A 52 -1.43 -9.61 -4.37
CA ALA A 52 -0.28 -9.22 -5.18
C ALA A 52 -0.33 -9.79 -6.61
N THR A 53 -1.30 -10.64 -6.92
CA THR A 53 -1.45 -11.30 -8.22
C THR A 53 -2.91 -11.29 -8.68
N ALA A 54 -3.11 -11.34 -10.00
CA ALA A 54 -4.44 -11.53 -10.59
C ALA A 54 -5.09 -12.86 -10.15
N ALA A 55 -4.31 -13.95 -9.97
CA ALA A 55 -4.85 -15.24 -9.54
C ALA A 55 -5.49 -15.17 -8.15
N ASP A 56 -4.82 -14.50 -7.20
CA ASP A 56 -5.36 -14.32 -5.85
C ASP A 56 -6.54 -13.35 -5.82
N ALA A 57 -6.54 -12.33 -6.69
CA ALA A 57 -7.67 -11.42 -6.83
C ALA A 57 -8.92 -12.13 -7.38
N ALA A 58 -8.76 -13.03 -8.35
CA ALA A 58 -9.85 -13.85 -8.87
C ALA A 58 -10.45 -14.75 -7.77
N MET A 59 -9.59 -15.43 -6.99
CA MET A 59 -10.05 -16.21 -5.84
C MET A 59 -10.75 -15.33 -4.79
N ALA A 60 -10.25 -14.13 -4.51
CA ALA A 60 -10.90 -13.20 -3.58
C ALA A 60 -12.33 -12.83 -4.03
N VAL A 61 -12.52 -12.61 -5.33
CA VAL A 61 -13.86 -12.38 -5.90
C VAL A 61 -14.76 -13.61 -5.73
N GLU A 62 -14.26 -14.81 -6.03
CA GLU A 62 -15.02 -16.07 -5.86
C GLU A 62 -15.45 -16.29 -4.41
N HIS A 63 -14.58 -15.94 -3.46
CA HIS A 63 -14.84 -15.97 -2.03
C HIS A 63 -15.65 -14.77 -1.53
N GLY A 64 -16.15 -13.90 -2.42
CA GLY A 64 -17.01 -12.77 -2.06
C GLY A 64 -16.36 -11.78 -1.09
N VAL A 65 -15.10 -11.42 -1.34
CA VAL A 65 -14.40 -10.32 -0.67
C VAL A 65 -14.96 -8.99 -1.18
N ASP A 66 -15.35 -8.09 -0.27
CA ASP A 66 -15.92 -6.79 -0.64
C ASP A 66 -14.87 -5.79 -1.13
N VAL A 67 -13.67 -5.85 -0.54
CA VAL A 67 -12.55 -4.97 -0.92
C VAL A 67 -11.26 -5.74 -1.07
N ILE A 68 -10.67 -5.68 -2.26
CA ILE A 68 -9.34 -6.22 -2.54
C ILE A 68 -8.31 -5.12 -2.30
N TRP A 69 -7.38 -5.37 -1.40
CA TRP A 69 -6.35 -4.40 -1.03
C TRP A 69 -4.98 -4.85 -1.53
N VAL A 70 -4.61 -4.28 -2.68
CA VAL A 70 -3.34 -4.45 -3.38
C VAL A 70 -2.22 -3.89 -2.53
N SER A 71 -1.35 -4.76 -2.04
CA SER A 71 -0.33 -4.38 -1.06
C SER A 71 0.80 -5.39 -0.98
N ASN A 72 2.04 -4.91 -0.95
CA ASN A 72 3.20 -5.70 -0.56
C ASN A 72 3.63 -5.43 0.91
N HIS A 73 2.68 -4.96 1.73
CA HIS A 73 2.89 -4.60 3.13
C HIS A 73 3.96 -3.50 3.32
N GLY A 74 4.07 -2.59 2.35
CA GLY A 74 5.06 -1.52 2.35
C GLY A 74 6.51 -1.99 2.15
N GLY A 75 6.69 -3.09 1.41
CA GLY A 75 7.99 -3.70 1.10
C GLY A 75 8.66 -4.37 2.30
N ARG A 76 7.87 -5.01 3.18
CA ARG A 76 8.36 -5.51 4.49
C ARG A 76 8.17 -7.01 4.72
N GLN A 77 7.53 -7.71 3.79
CA GLN A 77 7.25 -9.14 3.91
C GLN A 77 8.22 -9.95 3.04
N LEU A 78 7.92 -10.07 1.74
CA LEU A 78 8.81 -10.70 0.77
C LEU A 78 9.64 -9.62 0.06
N ASP A 79 10.97 -9.82 0.04
CA ASP A 79 11.89 -8.99 -0.74
C ASP A 79 11.85 -9.38 -2.22
N TYR A 80 12.29 -8.49 -3.11
CA TYR A 80 12.24 -8.64 -4.58
C TYR A 80 10.82 -8.78 -5.17
N GLY A 81 9.78 -8.40 -4.41
CA GLY A 81 8.41 -8.30 -4.93
C GLY A 81 8.22 -7.10 -5.85
N GLN A 82 7.17 -7.13 -6.67
CA GLN A 82 6.80 -6.01 -7.54
C GLN A 82 6.34 -4.78 -6.72
N GLY A 83 6.42 -3.60 -7.34
CA GLY A 83 5.73 -2.42 -6.85
C GLY A 83 4.22 -2.59 -7.02
N THR A 84 3.44 -2.07 -6.08
CA THR A 84 1.97 -2.26 -6.08
C THR A 84 1.27 -1.60 -7.27
N MET A 85 1.86 -0.54 -7.85
CA MET A 85 1.39 0.06 -9.10
C MET A 85 1.58 -0.85 -10.33
N GLU A 86 2.56 -1.77 -10.32
CA GLU A 86 2.75 -2.77 -11.38
C GLU A 86 1.76 -3.94 -11.21
N MET A 87 1.37 -4.27 -9.97
CA MET A 87 0.37 -5.30 -9.68
C MET A 87 -1.06 -4.85 -10.02
N LEU A 88 -1.34 -3.55 -9.91
CA LEU A 88 -2.70 -3.01 -9.98
C LEU A 88 -3.44 -3.32 -11.29
N PRO A 89 -2.88 -3.13 -12.51
CA PRO A 89 -3.63 -3.32 -13.74
C PRO A 89 -4.18 -4.74 -13.93
N GLU A 90 -3.35 -5.77 -13.70
CA GLU A 90 -3.81 -7.17 -13.86
C GLU A 90 -4.87 -7.56 -12.83
N ILE A 91 -4.81 -6.97 -11.63
CA ILE A 91 -5.81 -7.18 -10.58
C ILE A 91 -7.12 -6.49 -10.96
N MET A 92 -7.06 -5.26 -11.47
CA MET A 92 -8.27 -4.54 -11.91
C MET A 92 -9.01 -5.30 -13.00
N ASP A 93 -8.28 -5.90 -13.95
CA ASP A 93 -8.86 -6.67 -15.06
C ASP A 93 -9.68 -7.88 -14.58
N VAL A 94 -9.20 -8.61 -13.56
CA VAL A 94 -9.91 -9.80 -13.05
C VAL A 94 -10.99 -9.46 -12.03
N VAL A 95 -10.84 -8.36 -11.30
CA VAL A 95 -11.85 -7.89 -10.34
C VAL A 95 -13.12 -7.44 -11.06
N ASP A 96 -12.98 -6.76 -12.21
CA ASP A 96 -14.08 -6.43 -13.11
C ASP A 96 -15.29 -5.82 -12.39
N GLY A 97 -15.03 -4.91 -11.44
CA GLY A 97 -16.04 -4.20 -10.66
C GLY A 97 -16.81 -5.05 -9.63
N LYS A 98 -16.44 -6.32 -9.41
CA LYS A 98 -17.10 -7.22 -8.43
C LYS A 98 -16.70 -6.95 -6.98
N ALA A 99 -15.59 -6.24 -6.77
CA ALA A 99 -15.11 -5.77 -5.49
C ALA A 99 -14.49 -4.37 -5.64
N ASP A 100 -14.50 -3.57 -4.59
CA ASP A 100 -13.73 -2.32 -4.56
C ASP A 100 -12.22 -2.65 -4.48
N VAL A 101 -11.38 -1.84 -5.11
CA VAL A 101 -9.92 -2.04 -5.07
C VAL A 101 -9.24 -0.89 -4.33
N VAL A 102 -8.48 -1.22 -3.30
CA VAL A 102 -7.62 -0.28 -2.57
C VAL A 102 -6.17 -0.60 -2.86
N VAL A 103 -5.30 0.40 -3.00
CA VAL A 103 -3.86 0.19 -3.18
C VAL A 103 -3.06 0.96 -2.13
N ASP A 104 -1.98 0.37 -1.62
CA ASP A 104 -0.98 1.05 -0.79
C ASP A 104 0.44 0.82 -1.32
N GLY A 105 1.43 1.44 -0.68
CA GLY A 105 2.86 1.20 -0.94
C GLY A 105 3.49 2.26 -1.84
N GLY A 106 4.51 2.95 -1.32
CA GLY A 106 5.30 3.92 -2.08
C GLY A 106 4.66 5.29 -2.33
N VAL A 107 3.36 5.46 -2.09
CA VAL A 107 2.58 6.70 -2.29
C VAL A 107 3.14 7.84 -1.44
N GLN A 108 3.61 8.89 -2.12
CA GLN A 108 4.22 10.06 -1.46
C GLN A 108 3.86 11.39 -2.11
N ARG A 109 3.27 11.37 -3.31
CA ARG A 109 2.77 12.55 -4.01
C ARG A 109 1.28 12.43 -4.31
N GLY A 110 0.60 13.57 -4.42
CA GLY A 110 -0.76 13.63 -4.94
C GLY A 110 -0.88 13.06 -6.35
N SER A 111 0.16 13.19 -7.18
CA SER A 111 0.20 12.56 -8.50
C SER A 111 0.27 11.04 -8.47
N ASP A 112 0.80 10.43 -7.40
CA ASP A 112 0.75 8.97 -7.22
C ASP A 112 -0.68 8.51 -6.97
N VAL A 113 -1.42 9.27 -6.14
CA VAL A 113 -2.84 9.03 -5.87
C VAL A 113 -3.65 9.14 -7.17
N VAL A 114 -3.44 10.22 -7.93
CA VAL A 114 -4.12 10.44 -9.22
C VAL A 114 -3.86 9.30 -10.21
N LYS A 115 -2.63 8.80 -10.31
CA LYS A 115 -2.30 7.65 -11.18
C LYS A 115 -3.04 6.38 -10.75
N ALA A 116 -3.03 6.06 -9.47
CA ALA A 116 -3.70 4.87 -8.95
C ALA A 116 -5.22 4.92 -9.18
N VAL A 117 -5.85 6.08 -8.95
CA VAL A 117 -7.28 6.27 -9.22
C VAL A 117 -7.59 6.22 -10.72
N ALA A 118 -6.73 6.80 -11.57
CA ALA A 118 -6.86 6.70 -13.02
C ALA A 118 -6.76 5.24 -13.52
N LEU A 119 -5.98 4.39 -12.82
CA LEU A 119 -5.93 2.95 -13.06
C LEU A 119 -7.09 2.17 -12.45
N GLY A 120 -8.07 2.84 -11.82
CA GLY A 120 -9.30 2.25 -11.33
C GLY A 120 -9.33 1.93 -9.83
N ALA A 121 -8.30 2.26 -9.06
CA ALA A 121 -8.35 2.11 -7.61
C ALA A 121 -9.45 3.02 -7.01
N ARG A 122 -10.29 2.45 -6.14
CA ARG A 122 -11.33 3.17 -5.39
C ARG A 122 -10.73 4.10 -4.34
N ALA A 123 -9.66 3.67 -3.69
CA ALA A 123 -8.94 4.46 -2.71
C ALA A 123 -7.45 4.12 -2.67
N VAL A 124 -6.66 5.07 -2.17
CA VAL A 124 -5.20 4.93 -2.02
C VAL A 124 -4.84 5.15 -0.56
N ALA A 125 -4.18 4.18 0.05
CA ALA A 125 -3.81 4.22 1.46
C ALA A 125 -2.33 4.61 1.65
N ILE A 126 -2.07 5.37 2.72
CA ILE A 126 -0.73 5.78 3.14
C ILE A 126 -0.34 5.14 4.47
N GLY A 127 0.95 4.85 4.64
CA GLY A 127 1.47 4.17 5.83
C GLY A 127 2.63 4.92 6.50
N LYS A 128 3.83 4.83 5.94
CA LYS A 128 5.01 5.53 6.49
C LYS A 128 4.83 7.05 6.49
N LEU A 129 4.21 7.60 5.44
CA LEU A 129 4.05 9.04 5.25
C LEU A 129 3.29 9.71 6.41
N GLN A 130 2.15 9.17 6.84
CA GLN A 130 1.42 9.70 7.99
C GLN A 130 2.22 9.55 9.30
N SER A 131 3.02 8.49 9.42
CA SER A 131 3.90 8.29 10.58
C SER A 131 5.04 9.32 10.62
N TRP A 132 5.53 9.74 9.46
CA TRP A 132 6.52 10.81 9.35
C TRP A 132 5.92 12.17 9.70
N GLY A 133 4.71 12.47 9.22
CA GLY A 133 3.96 13.67 9.64
C GLY A 133 3.77 13.70 11.16
N LEU A 134 3.32 12.58 11.74
CA LEU A 134 3.15 12.45 13.19
C LEU A 134 4.46 12.68 13.96
N ALA A 135 5.57 12.14 13.48
CA ALA A 135 6.88 12.32 14.11
C ALA A 135 7.41 13.76 13.98
N ALA A 136 7.07 14.46 12.89
CA ALA A 136 7.54 15.82 12.63
C ALA A 136 6.82 16.87 13.46
N ASN A 137 5.50 16.77 13.62
CA ASN A 137 4.72 17.79 14.33
C ASN A 137 3.42 17.27 14.96
N GLY A 138 3.42 16.03 15.46
CA GLY A 138 2.24 15.43 16.08
C GLY A 138 1.03 15.40 15.14
N THR A 139 -0.16 15.61 15.69
CA THR A 139 -1.42 15.62 14.91
C THR A 139 -1.38 16.64 13.77
N GLU A 140 -0.87 17.85 14.02
CA GLU A 140 -0.75 18.91 13.00
C GLU A 140 0.14 18.47 11.83
N GLY A 141 1.18 17.67 12.11
CA GLY A 141 2.02 17.10 11.05
C GLY A 141 1.29 16.05 10.20
N VAL A 142 0.39 15.26 10.79
CA VAL A 142 -0.46 14.33 10.03
C VAL A 142 -1.46 15.09 9.16
N VAL A 143 -2.13 16.11 9.72
CA VAL A 143 -3.06 16.96 8.98
C VAL A 143 -2.33 17.63 7.82
N ARG A 144 -1.15 18.20 8.06
CA ARG A 144 -0.34 18.85 7.02
C ARG A 144 0.04 17.91 5.87
N VAL A 145 0.34 16.65 6.17
CA VAL A 145 0.58 15.63 5.14
C VAL A 145 -0.64 15.44 4.24
N LEU A 146 -1.84 15.35 4.83
CA LEU A 146 -3.08 15.17 4.08
C LEU A 146 -3.42 16.41 3.22
N GLU A 147 -3.22 17.62 3.76
CA GLU A 147 -3.39 18.87 3.01
C GLU A 147 -2.46 18.95 1.80
N ILE A 148 -1.17 18.58 1.97
CA ILE A 148 -0.21 18.59 0.87
C ILE A 148 -0.63 17.58 -0.21
N LEU A 149 -1.08 16.38 0.17
CA LEU A 149 -1.57 15.41 -0.81
C LEU A 149 -2.81 15.93 -1.55
N GLU A 150 -3.75 16.55 -0.84
CA GLU A 150 -4.94 17.16 -1.46
C GLU A 150 -4.56 18.27 -2.44
N GLU A 151 -3.66 19.18 -2.03
CA GLU A 151 -3.18 20.28 -2.86
C GLU A 151 -2.48 19.76 -4.12
N GLU A 152 -1.57 18.80 -3.99
CA GLU A 152 -0.89 18.17 -5.11
C GLU A 152 -1.85 17.45 -6.06
N MET A 153 -2.88 16.76 -5.54
CA MET A 153 -3.92 16.13 -6.36
C MET A 153 -4.68 17.18 -7.18
N ARG A 154 -5.10 18.29 -6.53
CA ARG A 154 -5.84 19.38 -7.18
C ARG A 154 -5.00 20.05 -8.27
N ILE A 155 -3.72 20.29 -8.01
CA ILE A 155 -2.78 20.83 -8.99
C ILE A 155 -2.63 19.86 -10.17
N ALA A 156 -2.38 18.57 -9.91
CA ALA A 156 -2.20 17.57 -10.96
C ALA A 156 -3.44 17.44 -11.85
N MET A 157 -4.64 17.35 -11.25
CA MET A 157 -5.90 17.32 -11.99
C MET A 157 -6.11 18.60 -12.81
N GLY A 158 -5.86 19.77 -12.22
CA GLY A 158 -5.98 21.05 -12.92
C GLY A 158 -5.05 21.16 -14.14
N LEU A 159 -3.80 20.71 -14.01
CA LEU A 159 -2.83 20.70 -15.11
C LEU A 159 -3.20 19.72 -16.24
N MET A 160 -3.98 18.68 -15.95
CA MET A 160 -4.51 17.74 -16.93
C MET A 160 -5.87 18.16 -17.51
N GLY A 161 -6.46 19.28 -17.04
CA GLY A 161 -7.80 19.70 -17.45
C GLY A 161 -8.93 18.85 -16.86
N VAL A 162 -8.68 18.15 -15.76
CA VAL A 162 -9.63 17.28 -15.06
C VAL A 162 -10.28 18.07 -13.90
N THR A 163 -11.61 18.08 -13.85
CA THR A 163 -12.37 18.85 -12.83
C THR A 163 -13.04 17.99 -11.78
N SER A 164 -13.04 16.67 -11.93
CA SER A 164 -13.56 15.74 -10.92
C SER A 164 -12.81 14.41 -10.93
N ILE A 165 -12.77 13.72 -9.79
CA ILE A 165 -12.09 12.42 -9.67
C ILE A 165 -12.68 11.40 -10.65
N GLY A 166 -13.99 11.45 -10.91
CA GLY A 166 -14.66 10.52 -11.84
C GLY A 166 -14.28 10.68 -13.31
N GLN A 167 -13.53 11.74 -13.67
CA GLN A 167 -12.97 11.92 -15.02
C GLN A 167 -11.58 11.28 -15.17
N LEU A 168 -10.96 10.81 -14.08
CA LEU A 168 -9.70 10.07 -14.15
C LEU A 168 -9.97 8.70 -14.76
N THR A 169 -9.30 8.43 -15.88
CA THR A 169 -9.42 7.17 -16.61
C THR A 169 -8.03 6.64 -16.97
N PRO A 170 -7.91 5.38 -17.40
CA PRO A 170 -6.62 4.84 -17.82
C PRO A 170 -5.95 5.64 -18.96
N ALA A 171 -6.71 6.42 -19.74
CA ALA A 171 -6.16 7.32 -20.76
C ALA A 171 -5.35 8.50 -20.19
N CYS A 172 -5.51 8.82 -18.89
CA CYS A 172 -4.74 9.87 -18.21
C CYS A 172 -3.31 9.44 -17.87
N VAL A 173 -2.98 8.16 -18.01
CA VAL A 173 -1.67 7.61 -17.65
C VAL A 173 -1.10 6.77 -18.78
N CYS A 174 0.22 6.68 -18.85
CA CYS A 174 0.91 5.78 -19.78
C CYS A 174 2.15 5.20 -19.09
N LYS A 175 2.64 4.07 -19.61
CA LYS A 175 3.95 3.56 -19.20
C LYS A 175 5.02 4.57 -19.61
N ALA A 176 5.89 4.90 -18.67
CA ALA A 176 7.01 5.79 -18.87
C ALA A 176 8.30 5.06 -18.46
N GLU A 177 9.42 5.48 -19.03
CA GLU A 177 10.73 5.02 -18.59
C GLU A 177 10.98 5.50 -17.14
N ALA A 178 11.50 4.61 -16.30
CA ALA A 178 11.86 4.98 -14.94
C ALA A 178 13.00 6.00 -14.97
N THR A 179 12.80 7.16 -14.34
CA THR A 179 13.83 8.20 -14.25
C THR A 179 14.97 7.80 -13.30
N THR A 180 14.74 6.83 -12.42
CA THR A 180 15.74 6.22 -11.54
C THR A 180 15.55 4.72 -11.46
N GLN A 181 16.65 3.96 -11.44
CA GLN A 181 16.59 2.52 -11.24
C GLN A 181 16.23 2.19 -9.77
N PRO A 182 15.36 1.21 -9.52
CA PRO A 182 15.10 0.72 -8.17
C PRO A 182 16.38 0.23 -7.48
N HIS A 183 16.49 0.46 -6.19
CA HIS A 183 17.59 0.00 -5.34
C HIS A 183 17.10 -0.26 -3.90
N GLU A 184 17.95 -0.82 -3.05
CA GLU A 184 17.61 -1.25 -1.69
C GLU A 184 17.08 -0.11 -0.78
N MET A 185 17.35 1.14 -1.16
CA MET A 185 16.88 2.35 -0.45
C MET A 185 15.69 3.03 -1.12
N SER A 186 15.13 2.49 -2.21
CA SER A 186 13.94 3.05 -2.87
C SER A 186 12.71 3.11 -1.94
N ALA A 187 12.70 2.32 -0.87
CA ALA A 187 11.68 2.39 0.18
C ALA A 187 11.84 3.59 1.15
N TRP A 188 12.86 4.44 0.94
CA TRP A 188 13.30 5.53 1.81
C TRP A 188 13.70 6.78 1.01
N VAL A 189 12.83 7.25 0.12
CA VAL A 189 13.12 8.33 -0.84
C VAL A 189 13.52 9.69 -0.23
N ASN A 190 13.29 9.90 1.07
CA ASN A 190 13.60 11.15 1.77
C ASN A 190 14.87 11.07 2.62
N MET A 191 15.67 10.00 2.52
CA MET A 191 16.99 10.01 3.16
C MET A 191 17.93 10.93 2.38
N PRO A 192 18.54 11.93 3.04
CA PRO A 192 19.64 12.68 2.44
C PRO A 192 20.75 11.72 2.02
N GLU A 193 21.41 12.00 0.90
CA GLU A 193 22.46 11.17 0.34
C GLU A 193 23.51 10.78 1.40
N GLY A 194 23.86 9.50 1.41
CA GLY A 194 24.71 8.88 2.42
C GLY A 194 24.32 7.42 2.57
N ARG A 195 24.91 6.56 1.74
CA ARG A 195 24.69 5.11 1.79
C ARG A 195 24.99 4.60 3.21
N ILE A 196 24.28 3.56 3.63
CA ILE A 196 24.74 2.71 4.71
C ILE A 196 26.11 2.18 4.27
N VAL A 197 27.17 2.64 4.95
CA VAL A 197 28.49 2.01 4.93
C VAL A 197 28.47 0.89 5.96
#